data_AF-A0A1G4MJE8-F1
#
_entry.id   AF-A0A1G4MJE8-F1
#
_cell.length_a   1.000
_cell.length_b   1.000
_cell.length_c   1.000
_cell.angle_alpha   90.00
_cell.angle_beta   90.00
_cell.angle_gamma   90.00
#
_symmetry.space_group_name_H-M   'P 1'
#
loop_
_entity.id
_entity.type
_entity.pdbx_description
1 polymer ?
#
loop_
_entity_poly.entity_id
_entity_poly.type
_entity_poly.pdbx_seq_one_letter_code
_entity_poly.pdbx_strand_id
1 'polypeptide(L)'
;MDRVRSLVNRSNHSSSSRSRNNHNQQTQTGSHEGLNFTDTDQNTVFGDDAATLHTTVSETSTLGDLRRNGYINRCPNFTWERNMPFVTTVLGKGVFCFPSEESFSRFRANKRRLDVLDNDEGLGIPLLHAISMGMLRSILNKHLPIMKFYRYVLTKEGEPAPMPLKEGSCELISRNESRVLYKIELCEVYKRVNSKTGHVTHKFVFRQGDGPNTIFSAIMANHVFRRDTDARVGDLNLRWHGTTGLASPFGSGNFKLLVLDDGMPSLLDQHTDESYDDARRRAQPLRLVQQLPVWATYSDETATIIPSKRTLRQANFLIGETSEQSLGLNNVPWDTVVLTCMCMTLHDFESRKDKRTANGRGIGIGSFAPSIAGMPIN
;
A
#
# COMPACT_ATOMS: atom_id res chain seq x y z
N MET A 1 12.44 37.47 52.46
CA MET A 1 13.39 37.79 51.37
C MET A 1 12.90 37.08 50.10
N ASP A 2 11.73 37.38 49.56
CA ASP A 2 11.24 38.66 49.02
C ASP A 2 12.06 39.20 47.86
N ARG A 3 11.53 39.03 46.64
CA ARG A 3 11.16 40.14 45.73
C ARG A 3 10.36 39.55 44.53
N VAL A 4 9.02 39.66 44.52
CA VAL A 4 8.22 40.77 43.92
C VAL A 4 8.09 40.57 42.40
N ARG A 5 7.03 39.95 41.86
CA ARG A 5 5.64 40.42 41.59
C ARG A 5 5.51 41.79 40.91
N SER A 6 4.68 41.78 39.86
CA SER A 6 3.78 42.84 39.38
C SER A 6 4.26 43.81 38.27
N LEU A 7 3.50 43.77 37.18
CA LEU A 7 2.96 44.86 36.35
C LEU A 7 1.76 44.22 35.60
N VAL A 8 0.57 44.12 36.19
CA VAL A 8 -0.51 45.15 36.29
C VAL A 8 -0.77 45.82 34.94
N ASN A 9 -1.75 45.35 34.17
CA ASN A 9 -3.18 45.74 34.16
C ASN A 9 -3.45 47.19 33.70
N ARG A 10 -4.17 47.32 32.58
CA ARG A 10 -5.24 48.31 32.30
C ARG A 10 -5.90 47.90 30.98
N SER A 11 -7.00 47.15 31.00
CA SER A 11 -8.40 47.63 31.08
C SER A 11 -8.79 48.60 29.96
N ASN A 12 -9.70 48.19 29.08
CA ASN A 12 -10.95 48.91 28.89
C ASN A 12 -12.02 48.05 28.18
N HIS A 13 -13.14 47.91 28.87
CA HIS A 13 -14.43 47.45 28.37
C HIS A 13 -15.13 48.55 27.56
N SER A 14 -15.86 48.15 26.52
CA SER A 14 -17.24 48.61 26.19
C SER A 14 -17.69 47.79 24.97
N SER A 15 -18.61 46.84 25.09
CA SER A 15 -20.08 46.98 25.05
C SER A 15 -20.59 47.92 23.94
N SER A 16 -21.14 47.36 22.86
CA SER A 16 -22.51 47.68 22.45
C SER A 16 -23.02 46.69 21.41
N SER A 17 -24.24 46.24 21.68
CA SER A 17 -25.17 45.56 20.81
C SER A 17 -25.69 46.50 19.73
N ARG A 18 -25.99 45.99 18.52
CA ARG A 18 -27.21 46.37 17.80
C ARG A 18 -27.60 45.38 16.72
N SER A 19 -28.90 45.12 16.74
CA SER A 19 -29.73 44.28 15.89
C SER A 19 -30.42 45.14 14.83
N ARG A 20 -31.06 44.47 13.84
CA ARG A 20 -32.02 44.96 12.83
C ARG A 20 -31.40 45.71 11.63
N ASN A 21 -31.89 45.64 10.39
CA ASN A 21 -33.07 45.06 9.72
C ASN A 21 -32.67 45.02 8.21
N ASN A 22 -33.01 44.01 7.41
CA ASN A 22 -34.28 43.78 6.69
C ASN A 22 -34.57 44.73 5.50
N HIS A 23 -35.09 44.12 4.41
CA HIS A 23 -35.63 44.70 3.14
C HIS A 23 -34.61 45.11 2.05
N ASN A 24 -34.82 44.88 0.74
CA ASN A 24 -36.04 44.51 0.02
C ASN A 24 -35.75 43.84 -1.34
N GLN A 25 -36.77 43.12 -1.83
CA GLN A 25 -36.92 42.56 -3.18
C GLN A 25 -36.97 43.65 -4.27
N GLN A 26 -36.51 43.34 -5.48
CA GLN A 26 -37.34 43.55 -6.69
C GLN A 26 -36.88 42.74 -7.90
N THR A 27 -37.87 42.11 -8.51
CA THR A 27 -37.93 41.39 -9.79
C THR A 27 -37.81 42.34 -10.98
N GLN A 28 -37.18 41.89 -12.08
CA GLN A 28 -37.70 42.12 -13.43
C GLN A 28 -37.08 41.21 -14.49
N THR A 29 -37.96 40.70 -15.34
CA THR A 29 -37.79 39.87 -16.53
C THR A 29 -37.31 40.68 -17.75
N GLY A 30 -36.53 40.07 -18.62
CA GLY A 30 -36.25 40.62 -19.96
C GLY A 30 -35.31 39.75 -20.78
N SER A 31 -35.88 39.10 -21.81
CA SER A 31 -35.22 38.38 -22.90
C SER A 31 -34.43 39.30 -23.82
N HIS A 32 -33.25 38.91 -24.28
CA HIS A 32 -32.83 39.00 -25.69
C HIS A 32 -31.52 38.24 -25.95
N GLU A 33 -31.43 37.84 -27.21
CA GLU A 33 -30.47 36.98 -27.90
C GLU A 33 -28.99 37.37 -27.81
N GLY A 34 -28.15 36.32 -27.85
CA GLY A 34 -27.01 36.22 -28.75
C GLY A 34 -25.82 37.13 -28.47
N LEU A 35 -24.69 36.53 -28.05
CA LEU A 35 -23.39 36.70 -28.67
C LEU A 35 -22.37 35.76 -27.99
N ASN A 36 -21.66 35.00 -28.82
CA ASN A 36 -20.53 34.17 -28.45
C ASN A 36 -19.41 35.04 -27.84
N PHE A 37 -19.01 34.71 -26.62
CA PHE A 37 -17.68 35.02 -26.10
C PHE A 37 -17.11 33.75 -25.47
N THR A 38 -16.10 33.21 -26.16
CA THR A 38 -15.13 32.27 -25.63
C THR A 38 -14.18 33.04 -24.72
N ASP A 39 -14.32 32.89 -23.40
CA ASP A 39 -13.16 32.78 -22.52
C ASP A 39 -13.54 32.38 -21.09
N THR A 40 -12.57 31.72 -20.45
CA THR A 40 -12.45 31.38 -19.02
C THR A 40 -13.49 30.41 -18.43
N ASP A 41 -13.04 29.20 -18.07
CA ASP A 41 -12.76 28.97 -16.65
C ASP A 41 -12.10 27.62 -16.33
N GLN A 42 -11.20 27.72 -15.36
CA GLN A 42 -10.54 26.65 -14.64
C GLN A 42 -11.55 25.65 -14.08
N ASN A 43 -11.63 24.47 -14.70
CA ASN A 43 -12.23 23.30 -14.07
C ASN A 43 -11.13 22.43 -13.44
N THR A 44 -10.55 22.91 -12.34
CA THR A 44 -10.07 22.04 -11.26
C THR A 44 -11.29 21.40 -10.60
N VAL A 45 -11.81 20.34 -11.21
CA VAL A 45 -12.81 19.49 -10.58
C VAL A 45 -12.09 18.62 -9.56
N PHE A 46 -12.05 19.14 -8.32
CA PHE A 46 -12.04 18.29 -7.14
C PHE A 46 -13.28 17.40 -7.23
N GLY A 47 -13.09 16.17 -7.68
CA GLY A 47 -14.09 15.12 -7.48
C GLY A 47 -14.11 14.78 -6.00
N ASP A 48 -15.02 15.43 -5.27
CA ASP A 48 -15.50 14.94 -3.98
C ASP A 48 -16.15 13.57 -4.22
N ASP A 49 -15.34 12.51 -4.17
CA ASP A 49 -15.85 11.14 -4.01
C ASP A 49 -16.20 10.93 -2.53
N ALA A 50 -17.20 11.69 -2.06
CA ALA A 50 -17.96 11.40 -0.85
C ALA A 50 -19.06 10.35 -1.13
N ALA A 51 -18.73 9.34 -1.94
CA ALA A 51 -19.56 8.18 -2.23
C ALA A 51 -18.94 6.90 -1.63
N THR A 52 -18.56 6.99 -0.35
CA THR A 52 -18.13 5.88 0.51
C THR A 52 -19.26 5.40 1.43
N LEU A 53 -20.51 5.48 0.97
CA LEU A 53 -21.67 4.95 1.71
C LEU A 53 -22.68 4.35 0.73
N HIS A 54 -23.07 3.11 1.04
CA HIS A 54 -23.99 2.23 0.30
C HIS A 54 -23.37 1.36 -0.79
N THR A 55 -22.62 0.35 -0.35
CA THR A 55 -22.63 -0.96 -0.98
C THR A 55 -24.03 -1.58 -0.86
N THR A 56 -24.97 -1.13 -1.70
CA THR A 56 -26.18 -1.91 -1.97
C THR A 56 -25.74 -3.13 -2.76
N VAL A 57 -25.81 -4.28 -2.11
CA VAL A 57 -25.75 -5.60 -2.72
C VAL A 57 -26.86 -5.65 -3.77
N SER A 58 -26.51 -5.52 -5.06
CA SER A 58 -27.44 -5.90 -6.12
C SER A 58 -27.49 -7.43 -6.13
N GLU A 59 -28.40 -7.96 -5.32
CA GLU A 59 -28.93 -9.32 -5.46
C GLU A 59 -29.49 -9.46 -6.88
N THR A 60 -28.91 -10.34 -7.71
CA THR A 60 -29.62 -11.14 -8.75
C THR A 60 -28.70 -11.87 -9.74
N SER A 61 -27.39 -11.58 -9.84
CA SER A 61 -26.51 -12.40 -10.70
C SER A 61 -25.97 -13.59 -9.92
N THR A 62 -26.57 -14.77 -10.08
CA THR A 62 -26.00 -16.00 -9.52
C THR A 62 -24.67 -16.31 -10.23
N LEU A 63 -23.73 -16.98 -9.55
CA LEU A 63 -22.44 -17.38 -10.13
C LEU A 63 -22.59 -18.13 -11.47
N GLY A 64 -23.72 -18.80 -11.67
CA GLY A 64 -24.10 -19.48 -12.92
C GLY A 64 -24.42 -18.51 -14.07
N ASP A 65 -25.02 -17.36 -13.80
CA ASP A 65 -25.38 -16.36 -14.81
C ASP A 65 -24.13 -15.64 -15.35
N LEU A 66 -23.14 -15.39 -14.49
CA LEU A 66 -21.88 -14.79 -14.89
C LEU A 66 -21.07 -15.72 -15.81
N ARG A 67 -21.04 -17.02 -15.51
CA ARG A 67 -20.41 -18.03 -16.39
C ARG A 67 -21.16 -18.18 -17.71
N ARG A 68 -22.49 -18.12 -17.70
CA ARG A 68 -23.31 -18.12 -18.93
C ARG A 68 -23.05 -16.91 -19.81
N ASN A 69 -22.71 -15.76 -19.21
CA ASN A 69 -22.29 -14.55 -19.91
C ASN A 69 -20.81 -14.59 -20.38
N GLY A 70 -20.14 -15.75 -20.25
CA GLY A 70 -18.77 -15.95 -20.72
C GLY A 70 -17.68 -15.48 -19.75
N TYR A 71 -18.04 -14.98 -18.56
CA TYR A 71 -17.05 -14.55 -17.57
C TYR A 71 -16.50 -15.75 -16.79
N ILE A 72 -15.22 -16.07 -17.03
CA ILE A 72 -14.50 -17.10 -16.28
C ILE A 72 -13.59 -16.40 -15.28
N ASN A 73 -13.92 -16.53 -13.99
CA ASN A 73 -13.07 -16.08 -12.90
C ASN A 73 -12.54 -17.28 -12.12
N ARG A 74 -11.23 -17.27 -11.84
CA ARG A 74 -10.53 -18.35 -11.13
C ARG A 74 -10.17 -17.98 -9.69
N CYS A 75 -10.89 -17.01 -9.10
CA CYS A 75 -10.73 -16.65 -7.69
C CYS A 75 -10.89 -17.89 -6.80
N PRO A 76 -9.93 -18.15 -5.89
CA PRO A 76 -10.07 -19.20 -4.90
C PRO A 76 -11.27 -18.95 -3.98
N ASN A 77 -11.82 -20.03 -3.43
CA ASN A 77 -12.80 -19.94 -2.35
C ASN A 77 -12.06 -19.77 -1.03
N PHE A 78 -12.07 -18.55 -0.50
CA PHE A 78 -11.47 -18.26 0.80
C PHE A 78 -12.38 -18.75 1.93
N THR A 79 -11.81 -19.53 2.84
CA THR A 79 -12.49 -20.07 4.02
C THR A 79 -12.02 -19.38 5.31
N TRP A 80 -10.96 -18.60 5.21
CA TRP A 80 -10.36 -17.87 6.31
C TRP A 80 -9.95 -16.46 5.86
N GLU A 81 -9.90 -15.51 6.78
CA GLU A 81 -9.40 -14.16 6.55
C GLU A 81 -8.35 -13.81 7.60
N ARG A 82 -7.19 -13.33 7.15
CA ARG A 82 -6.10 -12.89 8.01
C ARG A 82 -5.99 -11.38 8.02
N ASN A 83 -5.96 -10.78 9.22
CA ASN A 83 -5.73 -9.35 9.42
C ASN A 83 -4.28 -9.07 9.85
N MET A 84 -3.50 -8.49 8.93
CA MET A 84 -2.06 -8.29 9.07
C MET A 84 -1.73 -6.79 9.29
N PRO A 85 -1.45 -6.35 10.52
CA PRO A 85 -1.15 -4.95 10.78
C PRO A 85 0.29 -4.59 10.38
N PHE A 86 0.43 -3.47 9.68
CA PHE A 86 1.70 -2.84 9.33
C PHE A 86 2.08 -1.81 10.39
N VAL A 87 3.30 -1.90 10.90
CA VAL A 87 3.74 -1.18 12.10
C VAL A 87 5.17 -0.71 11.96
N THR A 88 5.45 0.53 12.33
CA THR A 88 6.81 1.04 12.54
C THR A 88 7.10 1.18 14.03
N THR A 89 8.37 1.11 14.40
CA THR A 89 8.81 1.41 15.77
C THR A 89 9.50 2.77 15.80
N VAL A 90 9.40 3.48 16.92
CA VAL A 90 10.08 4.77 17.09
C VAL A 90 11.58 4.56 16.97
N LEU A 91 12.23 5.31 16.07
CA LEU A 91 13.65 5.17 15.67
C LEU A 91 14.01 3.84 14.99
N GLY A 92 13.03 2.97 14.74
CA GLY A 92 13.22 1.77 13.94
C GLY A 92 13.32 2.09 12.46
N LYS A 93 14.16 1.36 11.75
CA LYS A 93 14.18 1.37 10.30
C LYS A 93 13.15 0.39 9.78
N GLY A 94 12.42 0.77 8.74
CA GLY A 94 11.51 -0.13 8.02
C GLY A 94 10.13 -0.28 8.67
N VAL A 95 9.31 -1.12 8.03
CA VAL A 95 7.94 -1.44 8.44
C VAL A 95 7.87 -2.93 8.74
N PHE A 96 7.31 -3.28 9.90
CA PHE A 96 6.99 -4.64 10.28
C PHE A 96 5.58 -4.99 9.84
N CYS A 97 5.36 -6.22 9.40
CA CYS A 97 4.05 -6.80 9.19
C CYS A 97 3.89 -7.97 10.16
N PHE A 98 2.85 -7.92 11.00
CA PHE A 98 2.53 -9.00 11.92
C PHE A 98 1.52 -9.97 11.29
N PRO A 99 1.58 -11.26 11.63
CA PRO A 99 0.68 -12.26 11.07
C PRO A 99 -0.78 -12.11 11.55
N SER A 100 -1.00 -11.39 12.66
CA SER A 100 -2.32 -11.14 13.23
C SER A 100 -2.30 -9.91 14.16
N GLU A 101 -3.50 -9.41 14.48
CA GLU A 101 -3.73 -8.42 15.53
C GLU A 101 -3.28 -8.89 16.92
N GLU A 102 -3.45 -10.18 17.19
CA GLU A 102 -3.05 -10.80 18.46
C GLU A 102 -1.53 -10.83 18.61
N SER A 103 -0.81 -11.23 17.55
CA SER A 103 0.65 -11.18 17.52
C SER A 103 1.18 -9.76 17.74
N PHE A 104 0.59 -8.75 17.08
CA PHE A 104 0.98 -7.36 17.31
C PHE A 104 0.68 -6.89 18.75
N SER A 105 -0.44 -7.31 19.32
CA SER A 105 -0.80 -6.97 20.70
C SER A 105 0.18 -7.58 21.71
N ARG A 106 0.61 -8.84 21.48
CA ARG A 106 1.64 -9.51 22.28
C ARG A 106 2.99 -8.79 22.18
N PHE A 107 3.39 -8.37 20.99
CA PHE A 107 4.61 -7.57 20.76
C PHE A 107 4.58 -6.22 21.51
N ARG A 108 3.42 -5.57 21.60
CA ARG A 108 3.29 -4.36 22.42
C ARG A 108 3.33 -4.66 23.91
N ALA A 109 2.69 -5.75 24.35
CA ALA A 109 2.64 -6.16 25.75
C ALA A 109 4.03 -6.54 26.29
N ASN A 110 4.84 -7.23 25.49
CA ASN A 110 6.19 -7.67 25.87
C ASN A 110 7.27 -6.57 25.73
N LYS A 111 6.87 -5.30 25.55
CA LYS A 111 7.75 -4.14 25.36
C LYS A 111 8.61 -4.21 24.09
N ARG A 112 8.14 -4.92 23.05
CA ARG A 112 8.78 -5.07 21.73
C ARG A 112 10.02 -5.96 21.74
N ARG A 113 10.05 -6.89 22.69
CA ARG A 113 11.12 -7.86 22.86
C ARG A 113 10.87 -9.05 21.91
N LEU A 114 11.92 -9.49 21.22
CA LEU A 114 11.86 -10.65 20.33
C LEU A 114 12.51 -11.90 20.96
N ASP A 115 13.07 -11.76 22.15
CA ASP A 115 13.68 -12.84 22.93
C ASP A 115 12.69 -13.60 23.82
N VAL A 116 11.41 -13.22 23.78
CA VAL A 116 10.31 -13.90 24.49
C VAL A 116 9.73 -14.97 23.56
N LEU A 117 10.28 -16.19 23.65
CA LEU A 117 9.95 -17.34 22.79
C LEU A 117 9.11 -18.39 23.55
N ASP A 118 7.97 -17.96 24.11
CA ASP A 118 7.16 -18.76 25.04
C ASP A 118 6.14 -19.69 24.36
N ASN A 119 5.98 -19.59 23.03
CA ASN A 119 4.92 -20.25 22.26
C ASN A 119 5.47 -20.78 20.93
N ASP A 120 5.03 -21.98 20.54
CA ASP A 120 5.32 -22.67 19.29
C ASP A 120 4.82 -21.95 18.03
N GLU A 121 3.78 -21.14 18.14
CA GLU A 121 3.26 -20.32 17.06
C GLU A 121 4.07 -19.04 16.83
N GLY A 122 4.93 -18.63 17.77
CA GLY A 122 5.67 -17.38 17.63
C GLY A 122 4.82 -16.10 17.74
N LEU A 123 3.77 -16.11 18.58
CA LEU A 123 2.99 -14.91 18.89
C LEU A 123 3.87 -13.79 19.46
N GLY A 124 3.70 -12.56 18.97
CA GLY A 124 4.55 -11.43 19.36
C GLY A 124 5.72 -11.19 18.40
N ILE A 125 5.94 -12.07 17.43
CA ILE A 125 7.00 -11.95 16.45
C ILE A 125 6.41 -11.46 15.11
N PRO A 126 7.01 -10.45 14.46
CA PRO A 126 6.60 -10.02 13.13
C PRO A 126 6.75 -11.16 12.12
N LEU A 127 5.87 -11.24 11.12
CA LEU A 127 6.06 -12.17 10.01
C LEU A 127 7.14 -11.64 9.05
N LEU A 128 7.00 -10.37 8.66
CA LEU A 128 7.88 -9.71 7.70
C LEU A 128 8.41 -8.39 8.25
N HIS A 129 9.58 -8.00 7.74
CA HIS A 129 10.17 -6.68 7.95
C HIS A 129 10.66 -6.13 6.61
N ALA A 130 10.01 -5.08 6.13
CA ALA A 130 10.34 -4.38 4.90
C ALA A 130 11.28 -3.21 5.16
N ILE A 131 12.42 -3.19 4.48
CA ILE A 131 13.41 -2.11 4.56
C ILE A 131 13.56 -1.48 3.18
N SER A 132 13.14 -0.22 3.05
CA SER A 132 13.40 0.52 1.82
C SER A 132 14.87 0.93 1.72
N MET A 133 15.44 0.69 0.55
CA MET A 133 16.79 1.10 0.17
C MET A 133 16.62 2.39 -0.62
N GLY A 134 16.90 3.54 0.00
CA GLY A 134 16.51 4.88 -0.50
C GLY A 134 16.59 5.05 -2.03
N MET A 135 15.51 5.60 -2.63
CA MET A 135 15.29 5.59 -4.09
C MET A 135 16.43 6.21 -4.90
N LEU A 136 17.10 7.24 -4.37
CA LEU A 136 18.19 7.92 -5.08
C LEU A 136 19.35 6.97 -5.43
N ARG A 137 19.65 5.99 -4.57
CA ARG A 137 20.72 5.01 -4.84
C ARG A 137 20.35 4.03 -5.96
N SER A 138 19.08 3.63 -6.03
CA SER A 138 18.58 2.70 -7.05
C SER A 138 18.34 3.37 -8.41
N ILE A 139 18.01 4.67 -8.44
CA ILE A 139 17.93 5.43 -9.70
C ILE A 139 19.31 5.55 -10.36
N LEU A 140 20.35 5.81 -9.56
CA LEU A 140 21.74 5.91 -10.04
C LEU A 140 22.34 4.55 -10.40
N ASN A 141 21.93 3.47 -9.71
CA ASN A 141 22.35 2.12 -10.00
C ASN A 141 21.13 1.18 -10.11
N LYS A 142 20.71 0.93 -11.36
CA LYS A 142 19.56 0.09 -11.70
C LYS A 142 19.69 -1.37 -11.23
N HIS A 143 20.88 -1.80 -10.82
CA HIS A 143 21.13 -3.14 -10.28
C HIS A 143 20.92 -3.23 -8.77
N LEU A 144 20.65 -2.11 -8.08
CA LEU A 144 20.38 -2.13 -6.64
C LEU A 144 18.88 -2.30 -6.37
N PRO A 145 18.51 -3.16 -5.40
CA PRO A 145 17.12 -3.30 -4.99
C PRO A 145 16.61 -2.00 -4.35
N ILE A 146 15.35 -1.66 -4.59
CA ILE A 146 14.64 -0.54 -3.97
C ILE A 146 14.11 -0.89 -2.57
N MET A 147 13.94 -2.17 -2.29
CA MET A 147 13.41 -2.69 -1.04
C MET A 147 13.94 -4.10 -0.78
N LYS A 148 14.18 -4.41 0.49
CA LYS A 148 14.50 -5.75 0.97
C LYS A 148 13.45 -6.18 1.99
N PHE A 149 13.03 -7.43 1.91
CA PHE A 149 12.13 -8.06 2.86
C PHE A 149 12.89 -9.11 3.65
N TYR A 150 12.72 -9.06 4.96
CA TYR A 150 13.18 -10.09 5.87
C TYR A 150 11.99 -10.85 6.42
N ARG A 151 12.14 -12.16 6.60
CA ARG A 151 11.16 -13.03 7.25
C ARG A 151 11.73 -13.51 8.59
N TYR A 152 10.88 -13.56 9.60
CA TYR A 152 11.22 -14.22 10.86
C TYR A 152 10.83 -15.69 10.81
N VAL A 153 11.73 -16.56 11.27
CA VAL A 153 11.55 -18.02 11.26
C VAL A 153 11.87 -18.54 12.65
N LEU A 154 10.91 -19.24 13.25
CA LEU A 154 11.05 -19.91 14.53
C LEU A 154 11.34 -21.39 14.29
N THR A 155 12.41 -21.91 14.86
CA THR A 155 12.78 -23.34 14.80
C THR A 155 12.90 -23.90 16.21
N LYS A 156 12.94 -25.23 16.34
CA LYS A 156 13.23 -25.87 17.62
C LYS A 156 14.73 -25.80 17.92
N GLU A 157 15.10 -25.79 19.19
CA GLU A 157 16.50 -25.92 19.58
C GLU A 157 17.06 -27.26 19.09
N GLY A 158 18.26 -27.22 18.49
CA GLY A 158 18.90 -28.37 17.86
C GLY A 158 18.54 -28.60 16.39
N GLU A 159 17.52 -27.93 15.84
CA GLU A 159 17.28 -27.93 14.40
C GLU A 159 18.32 -27.06 13.66
N PRO A 160 18.71 -27.43 12.44
CA PRO A 160 19.62 -26.60 11.65
C PRO A 160 18.99 -25.25 11.34
N ALA A 161 19.84 -24.22 11.24
CA ALA A 161 19.39 -22.91 10.78
C ALA A 161 18.73 -23.04 9.39
N PRO A 162 17.72 -22.21 9.08
CA PRO A 162 17.01 -22.28 7.80
C PRO A 162 17.91 -22.00 6.58
N MET A 163 19.06 -21.36 6.81
CA MET A 163 20.12 -21.12 5.83
C MET A 163 21.44 -20.75 6.57
N PRO A 164 22.62 -20.81 5.94
CA PRO A 164 23.90 -20.45 6.52
C PRO A 164 23.87 -19.08 7.18
N LEU A 165 24.36 -19.04 8.42
CA LEU A 165 24.53 -17.80 9.17
C LEU A 165 25.53 -16.90 8.45
N LYS A 166 25.01 -15.82 7.90
CA LYS A 166 25.79 -14.82 7.18
C LYS A 166 25.10 -13.48 7.37
N GLU A 167 25.89 -12.49 7.77
CA GLU A 167 25.41 -11.15 8.03
C GLU A 167 24.63 -10.61 6.82
N GLY A 168 23.44 -10.07 7.08
CA GLY A 168 22.55 -9.54 6.05
C GLY A 168 21.70 -10.58 5.30
N SER A 169 21.99 -11.89 5.39
CA SER A 169 21.15 -12.95 4.80
C SER A 169 20.46 -13.84 5.84
N CYS A 170 21.11 -14.16 6.95
CA CYS A 170 20.54 -14.95 8.04
C CYS A 170 21.19 -14.56 9.37
N GLU A 171 20.36 -13.98 10.24
CA GLU A 171 20.76 -13.44 11.53
C GLU A 171 20.05 -14.21 12.65
N LEU A 172 20.82 -14.68 13.64
CA LEU A 172 20.27 -15.19 14.89
C LEU A 172 19.76 -14.00 15.73
N ILE A 173 18.46 -13.96 16.03
CA ILE A 173 17.84 -12.89 16.81
C ILE A 173 17.82 -13.24 18.29
N SER A 174 17.40 -14.46 18.62
CA SER A 174 17.31 -14.94 19.99
C SER A 174 17.27 -16.45 20.05
N ARG A 175 17.63 -16.99 21.21
CA ARG A 175 17.60 -18.43 21.53
C ARG A 175 17.15 -18.60 22.97
N ASN A 176 16.33 -19.61 23.24
CA ASN A 176 16.11 -20.15 24.58
C ASN A 176 16.35 -21.68 24.57
N GLU A 177 16.05 -22.35 25.67
CA GLU A 177 16.27 -23.81 25.82
C GLU A 177 15.46 -24.66 24.81
N SER A 178 14.41 -24.10 24.22
CA SER A 178 13.44 -24.84 23.40
C SER A 178 13.38 -24.38 21.94
N ARG A 179 13.74 -23.13 21.65
CA ARG A 179 13.45 -22.47 20.37
C ARG A 179 14.56 -21.50 19.99
N VAL A 180 14.70 -21.32 18.68
CA VAL A 180 15.60 -20.35 18.06
C VAL A 180 14.83 -19.48 17.10
N LEU A 181 15.05 -18.16 17.19
CA LEU A 181 14.47 -17.20 16.27
C LEU A 181 15.54 -16.68 15.31
N TYR A 182 15.29 -16.87 14.03
CA TYR A 182 16.11 -16.33 12.94
C TYR A 182 15.39 -15.22 12.21
N LYS A 183 16.16 -14.30 11.64
CA LYS A 183 15.72 -13.32 10.67
C LYS A 183 16.48 -13.55 9.38
N ILE A 184 15.76 -13.90 8.32
CA ILE A 184 16.34 -14.26 7.02
C ILE A 184 15.95 -13.25 5.94
N GLU A 185 16.85 -12.97 5.00
CA GLU A 185 16.52 -12.22 3.79
C GLU A 185 15.63 -13.08 2.90
N LEU A 186 14.38 -12.66 2.73
CA LEU A 186 13.37 -13.39 1.99
C LEU A 186 13.31 -12.94 0.53
N CYS A 187 13.26 -11.62 0.29
CA CYS A 187 12.97 -11.07 -1.02
C CYS A 187 13.68 -9.73 -1.27
N GLU A 188 14.18 -9.56 -2.48
CA GLU A 188 14.69 -8.30 -3.00
C GLU A 188 13.77 -7.78 -4.11
N VAL A 189 13.44 -6.48 -4.05
CA VAL A 189 12.58 -5.83 -5.05
C VAL A 189 13.40 -4.91 -5.94
N TYR A 190 13.32 -5.13 -7.24
CA TYR A 190 13.98 -4.34 -8.26
C TYR A 190 12.95 -3.55 -9.07
N LYS A 191 13.27 -2.31 -9.42
CA LYS A 191 12.40 -1.43 -10.19
C LYS A 191 13.00 -1.12 -11.55
N ARG A 192 12.22 -1.28 -12.60
CA ARG A 192 12.55 -0.87 -13.96
C ARG A 192 11.51 0.10 -14.47
N VAL A 193 11.95 1.26 -14.95
CA VAL A 193 11.09 2.27 -15.58
C VAL A 193 11.42 2.32 -17.07
N ASN A 194 10.41 2.17 -17.92
CA ASN A 194 10.51 2.45 -19.34
C ASN A 194 10.12 3.91 -19.58
N SER A 195 11.11 4.78 -19.76
CA SER A 195 10.88 6.22 -19.93
C SER A 195 10.10 6.57 -21.20
N LYS A 196 10.09 5.71 -22.23
CA LYS A 196 9.37 5.96 -23.48
C LYS A 196 7.88 5.73 -23.34
N THR A 197 7.50 4.67 -22.61
CA THR A 197 6.10 4.23 -22.50
C THR A 197 5.48 4.57 -21.16
N GLY A 198 6.23 5.10 -20.19
CA GLY A 198 5.74 5.31 -18.83
C GLY A 198 5.48 4.02 -18.04
N HIS A 199 5.74 2.85 -18.63
CA HIS A 199 5.55 1.55 -17.99
C HIS A 199 6.60 1.30 -16.92
N VAL A 200 6.17 0.79 -15.77
CA VAL A 200 7.04 0.51 -14.63
C VAL A 200 6.82 -0.91 -14.16
N THR A 201 7.91 -1.67 -14.07
CA THR A 201 7.90 -3.05 -13.61
C THR A 201 8.66 -3.16 -12.30
N HIS A 202 8.08 -3.88 -11.34
CA HIS A 202 8.67 -4.26 -10.08
C HIS A 202 8.87 -5.78 -10.09
N LYS A 203 10.12 -6.21 -10.05
CA LYS A 203 10.49 -7.64 -9.97
C LYS A 203 10.83 -7.99 -8.53
N PHE A 204 10.07 -8.91 -7.97
CA PHE A 204 10.29 -9.49 -6.64
C PHE A 204 11.09 -10.77 -6.82
N VAL A 205 12.28 -10.85 -6.23
CA VAL A 205 13.16 -12.02 -6.30
C VAL A 205 13.20 -12.65 -4.92
N PHE A 206 12.51 -13.77 -4.75
CA PHE A 206 12.40 -14.52 -3.50
C PHE A 206 13.46 -15.62 -3.45
N ARG A 207 14.10 -15.79 -2.28
CA ARG A 207 15.01 -16.90 -1.99
C ARG A 207 14.27 -17.93 -1.15
N GLN A 208 14.10 -19.15 -1.66
CA GLN A 208 13.39 -20.22 -0.97
C GLN A 208 14.35 -21.36 -0.62
N GLY A 209 14.93 -21.37 0.58
CA GLY A 209 15.84 -22.45 1.00
C GLY A 209 17.28 -22.30 0.50
N ASP A 210 18.05 -23.39 0.62
CA ASP A 210 19.52 -23.34 0.65
C ASP A 210 20.24 -23.52 -0.69
N GLY A 211 19.48 -23.67 -1.79
CA GLY A 211 20.02 -23.94 -3.12
C GLY A 211 20.11 -22.68 -4.02
N PRO A 212 21.10 -22.57 -4.90
CA PRO A 212 21.15 -21.51 -5.92
C PRO A 212 19.98 -21.57 -6.94
N ASN A 213 19.25 -22.69 -6.99
CA ASN A 213 18.15 -22.95 -7.92
C ASN A 213 16.73 -22.73 -7.36
N THR A 214 16.57 -22.30 -6.11
CA THR A 214 15.25 -22.08 -5.51
C THR A 214 14.91 -20.58 -5.45
N ILE A 215 15.08 -19.92 -6.59
CA ILE A 215 14.69 -18.53 -6.77
C ILE A 215 13.30 -18.50 -7.39
N PHE A 216 12.32 -18.00 -6.66
CA PHE A 216 11.00 -17.68 -7.19
C PHE A 216 10.96 -16.20 -7.54
N SER A 217 10.39 -15.83 -8.69
CA SER A 217 10.21 -14.43 -9.07
C SER A 217 8.75 -14.12 -9.32
N ALA A 218 8.27 -13.01 -8.73
CA ALA A 218 6.97 -12.45 -9.03
C ALA A 218 7.13 -11.06 -9.67
N ILE A 219 6.15 -10.66 -10.47
CA ILE A 219 6.17 -9.39 -11.20
C ILE A 219 4.92 -8.61 -10.88
N MET A 220 5.11 -7.32 -10.65
CA MET A 220 4.07 -6.32 -10.50
C MET A 220 4.35 -5.17 -11.47
N ALA A 221 3.36 -4.76 -12.25
CA ALA A 221 3.49 -3.70 -13.25
C ALA A 221 2.47 -2.59 -13.01
N ASN A 222 2.91 -1.36 -13.15
CA ASN A 222 2.06 -0.18 -13.13
C ASN A 222 2.53 0.83 -14.17
N HIS A 223 1.86 1.98 -14.20
CA HIS A 223 2.16 3.05 -15.12
C HIS A 223 2.42 4.36 -14.37
N VAL A 224 3.21 5.26 -14.95
CA VAL A 224 3.51 6.56 -14.33
C VAL A 224 2.26 7.41 -14.14
N PHE A 225 1.34 7.38 -15.12
CA PHE A 225 0.16 8.25 -15.14
C PHE A 225 -1.17 7.52 -14.93
N ARG A 226 -1.21 6.18 -15.00
CA ARG A 226 -2.44 5.42 -14.79
C ARG A 226 -2.53 4.92 -13.35
N ARG A 227 -3.76 4.85 -12.87
CA ARG A 227 -4.11 4.15 -11.63
C ARG A 227 -4.01 2.65 -11.85
N ASP A 228 -4.10 1.93 -10.74
CA ASP A 228 -4.05 0.50 -10.65
C ASP A 228 -2.66 -0.10 -10.94
N THR A 229 -2.40 -1.23 -10.28
CA THR A 229 -1.16 -1.97 -10.41
C THR A 229 -1.49 -3.43 -10.63
N ASP A 230 -1.02 -4.01 -11.73
CA ASP A 230 -1.29 -5.40 -12.07
C ASP A 230 -0.18 -6.33 -11.57
N ALA A 231 -0.55 -7.53 -11.17
CA ALA A 231 0.36 -8.56 -10.69
C ALA A 231 -0.08 -9.94 -11.17
N ARG A 232 0.85 -10.91 -11.13
CA ARG A 232 0.57 -12.31 -11.42
C ARG A 232 1.18 -13.17 -10.33
N VAL A 233 0.34 -14.02 -9.72
CA VAL A 233 0.73 -15.02 -8.73
C VAL A 233 0.17 -16.34 -9.21
N GLY A 234 1.05 -17.34 -9.40
CA GLY A 234 0.69 -18.56 -10.10
C GLY A 234 0.19 -18.26 -11.52
N ASP A 235 -1.00 -18.75 -11.84
CA ASP A 235 -1.71 -18.57 -13.10
C ASP A 235 -2.83 -17.51 -13.04
N LEU A 236 -2.94 -16.80 -11.91
CA LEU A 236 -3.96 -15.77 -11.68
C LEU A 236 -3.44 -14.39 -12.04
N ASN A 237 -4.21 -13.68 -12.87
CA ASN A 237 -4.01 -12.26 -13.12
C ASN A 237 -4.74 -11.46 -12.04
N LEU A 238 -4.01 -10.57 -11.38
CA LEU A 238 -4.47 -9.82 -10.24
C LEU A 238 -4.31 -8.32 -10.51
N ARG A 239 -5.19 -7.50 -9.91
CA ARG A 239 -5.12 -6.05 -9.97
C ARG A 239 -5.28 -5.43 -8.59
N TRP A 240 -4.28 -4.69 -8.15
CA TRP A 240 -4.38 -3.76 -7.04
C TRP A 240 -5.14 -2.53 -7.53
N HIS A 241 -6.46 -2.55 -7.35
CA HIS A 241 -7.37 -1.49 -7.75
C HIS A 241 -7.45 -0.40 -6.68
N GLY A 242 -7.32 0.86 -7.10
CA GLY A 242 -7.32 2.02 -6.20
C GLY A 242 -5.92 2.58 -5.90
N THR A 243 -4.85 1.96 -6.40
CA THR A 243 -3.51 2.56 -6.32
C THR A 243 -3.42 3.78 -7.25
N THR A 244 -2.56 4.74 -6.92
CA THR A 244 -2.39 5.94 -7.73
C THR A 244 -1.17 5.82 -8.65
N GLY A 245 -1.21 6.54 -9.78
CA GLY A 245 -0.06 6.61 -10.68
C GLY A 245 1.20 7.12 -9.96
N LEU A 246 2.39 6.71 -10.41
CA LEU A 246 3.64 7.09 -9.75
C LEU A 246 3.94 8.59 -9.80
N ALA A 247 3.38 9.31 -10.78
CA ALA A 247 3.45 10.77 -10.87
C ALA A 247 2.43 11.49 -9.98
N SER A 248 1.46 10.77 -9.38
CA SER A 248 0.48 11.37 -8.48
C SER A 248 1.17 11.97 -7.25
N PRO A 249 0.84 13.22 -6.86
CA PRO A 249 1.32 13.79 -5.61
C PRO A 249 0.53 13.31 -4.39
N PHE A 250 -0.62 12.66 -4.59
CA PHE A 250 -1.49 12.13 -3.54
C PHE A 250 -1.42 10.61 -3.52
N GLY A 251 -1.21 10.04 -2.35
CA GLY A 251 -1.30 8.60 -2.13
C GLY A 251 -2.75 8.15 -2.01
N SER A 252 -3.00 6.86 -2.22
CA SER A 252 -4.25 6.23 -1.80
C SER A 252 -4.08 5.54 -0.45
N GLY A 253 -4.98 5.85 0.48
CA GLY A 253 -5.08 5.19 1.78
C GLY A 253 -5.82 3.86 1.75
N ASN A 254 -6.55 3.57 0.65
CA ASN A 254 -7.27 2.31 0.49
C ASN A 254 -7.09 1.73 -0.93
N PHE A 255 -6.96 0.40 -1.01
CA PHE A 255 -6.96 -0.30 -2.29
C PHE A 255 -7.29 -1.78 -2.09
N LYS A 256 -7.74 -2.44 -3.17
CA LYS A 256 -8.20 -3.83 -3.16
C LYS A 256 -7.43 -4.66 -4.17
N LEU A 257 -7.10 -5.89 -3.83
CA LEU A 257 -6.57 -6.89 -4.75
C LEU A 257 -7.74 -7.65 -5.37
N LEU A 258 -7.98 -7.42 -6.65
CA LEU A 258 -9.03 -8.07 -7.42
C LEU A 258 -8.45 -9.25 -8.20
N VAL A 259 -9.20 -10.35 -8.28
CA VAL A 259 -8.91 -11.44 -9.22
C VAL A 259 -9.59 -11.13 -10.54
N LEU A 260 -8.79 -10.94 -11.59
CA LEU A 260 -9.31 -10.60 -12.91
C LEU A 260 -9.96 -11.81 -13.58
N ASP A 261 -11.00 -11.56 -14.39
CA ASP A 261 -11.55 -12.58 -15.28
C ASP A 261 -10.50 -12.96 -16.34
N ASP A 262 -10.58 -14.20 -16.85
CA ASP A 262 -9.72 -14.64 -17.94
C ASP A 262 -9.94 -13.74 -19.18
N GLY A 263 -8.84 -13.31 -19.82
CA GLY A 263 -8.88 -12.41 -20.97
C GLY A 263 -9.00 -10.92 -20.63
N MET A 264 -9.14 -10.53 -19.35
CA MET A 264 -9.05 -9.12 -18.99
C MET A 264 -7.66 -8.56 -19.29
N PRO A 265 -7.56 -7.36 -19.89
CA PRO A 265 -6.27 -6.73 -20.16
C PRO A 265 -5.48 -6.49 -18.88
N SER A 266 -4.17 -6.73 -18.96
CA SER A 266 -3.22 -6.53 -17.87
C SER A 266 -2.00 -5.74 -18.35
N LEU A 267 -1.48 -4.85 -17.51
CA LEU A 267 -0.21 -4.15 -17.73
C LEU A 267 0.99 -5.10 -17.71
N LEU A 268 0.82 -6.35 -17.28
CA LEU A 268 1.88 -7.35 -17.41
C LEU A 268 2.06 -7.82 -18.85
N ASP A 269 0.96 -7.87 -19.61
CA ASP A 269 0.97 -8.34 -21.00
C ASP A 269 1.07 -7.16 -21.99
N GLN A 270 0.65 -5.96 -21.55
CA GLN A 270 0.61 -4.76 -22.39
C GLN A 270 1.55 -3.68 -21.85
N HIS A 271 2.61 -3.39 -22.61
CA HIS A 271 3.69 -2.49 -22.20
C HIS A 271 3.52 -1.03 -22.68
N THR A 272 2.51 -0.75 -23.50
CA THR A 272 2.15 0.59 -23.96
C THR A 272 0.66 0.85 -23.73
N ASP A 273 0.32 2.12 -23.62
CA ASP A 273 -1.05 2.58 -23.42
C ASP A 273 -1.96 2.18 -24.59
N GLU A 274 -1.46 2.32 -25.82
CA GLU A 274 -2.20 1.95 -27.04
C GLU A 274 -2.51 0.46 -27.06
N SER A 275 -1.51 -0.39 -26.75
CA SER A 275 -1.69 -1.85 -26.72
C SER A 275 -2.69 -2.27 -25.63
N TYR A 276 -2.63 -1.60 -24.47
CA TYR A 276 -3.56 -1.84 -23.38
C TYR A 276 -4.99 -1.44 -23.75
N ASP A 277 -5.17 -0.27 -24.34
CA ASP A 277 -6.49 0.24 -24.73
C ASP A 277 -7.08 -0.59 -25.90
N ASP A 278 -6.26 -1.05 -26.84
CA ASP A 278 -6.65 -2.01 -27.89
C ASP A 278 -7.09 -3.36 -27.32
N ALA A 279 -6.33 -3.92 -26.37
CA ALA A 279 -6.72 -5.14 -25.69
C ALA A 279 -8.04 -4.95 -24.94
N ARG A 280 -8.23 -3.81 -24.28
CA ARG A 280 -9.47 -3.46 -23.56
C ARG A 280 -10.68 -3.31 -24.46
N ARG A 281 -10.50 -2.75 -25.66
CA ARG A 281 -11.56 -2.67 -26.67
C ARG A 281 -11.94 -4.06 -27.19
N ARG A 282 -10.95 -4.92 -27.46
CA ARG A 282 -11.17 -6.27 -27.98
C ARG A 282 -11.80 -7.24 -26.98
N ALA A 283 -11.51 -7.07 -25.69
CA ALA A 283 -12.02 -7.95 -24.64
C ALA A 283 -13.47 -7.66 -24.22
N GLN A 284 -14.18 -6.71 -24.87
CA GLN A 284 -15.57 -6.41 -24.54
C GLN A 284 -16.53 -7.55 -24.94
N PRO A 285 -17.56 -7.85 -24.14
CA PRO A 285 -17.95 -7.15 -22.92
C PRO A 285 -17.10 -7.55 -21.71
N LEU A 286 -16.58 -6.58 -20.95
CA LEU A 286 -15.87 -6.82 -19.69
C LEU A 286 -16.81 -6.68 -18.49
N ARG A 287 -16.62 -7.53 -17.48
CA ARG A 287 -17.29 -7.35 -16.19
C ARG A 287 -16.85 -6.02 -15.56
N LEU A 288 -17.78 -5.33 -14.89
CA LEU A 288 -17.45 -4.13 -14.13
C LEU A 288 -16.45 -4.48 -13.03
N VAL A 289 -15.48 -3.60 -12.80
CA VAL A 289 -14.42 -3.80 -11.79
C VAL A 289 -14.99 -4.05 -10.39
N GLN A 290 -16.11 -3.39 -10.07
CA GLN A 290 -16.82 -3.54 -8.79
C GLN A 290 -17.44 -4.93 -8.57
N GLN A 291 -17.64 -5.70 -9.64
CA GLN A 291 -18.22 -7.05 -9.61
C GLN A 291 -17.14 -8.15 -9.64
N LEU A 292 -15.85 -7.77 -9.65
CA LEU A 292 -14.76 -8.73 -9.59
C LEU A 292 -14.55 -9.21 -8.14
N PRO A 293 -14.23 -10.50 -7.94
CA PRO A 293 -13.90 -11.02 -6.63
C PRO A 293 -12.69 -10.31 -6.01
N VAL A 294 -12.80 -10.00 -4.73
CA VAL A 294 -11.73 -9.39 -3.92
C VAL A 294 -10.99 -10.50 -3.19
N TRP A 295 -9.67 -10.58 -3.38
CA TRP A 295 -8.81 -11.48 -2.60
C TRP A 295 -8.34 -10.80 -1.31
N ALA A 296 -7.93 -9.53 -1.41
CA ALA A 296 -7.35 -8.82 -0.28
C ALA A 296 -7.71 -7.33 -0.31
N THR A 297 -7.65 -6.69 0.86
CA THR A 297 -7.86 -5.25 1.01
C THR A 297 -6.78 -4.64 1.88
N TYR A 298 -6.40 -3.42 1.53
CA TYR A 298 -5.48 -2.59 2.31
C TYR A 298 -6.22 -1.33 2.73
N SER A 299 -6.00 -0.89 3.97
CA SER A 299 -6.51 0.37 4.50
C SER A 299 -5.55 0.96 5.54
N ASP A 300 -5.27 2.26 5.43
CA ASP A 300 -4.56 3.05 6.44
C ASP A 300 -5.50 3.80 7.41
N GLU A 301 -6.80 3.53 7.38
CA GLU A 301 -7.78 4.16 8.29
C GLU A 301 -7.46 3.92 9.78
N THR A 302 -6.76 2.82 10.08
CA THR A 302 -6.31 2.47 11.43
C THR A 302 -4.93 3.03 11.77
N ALA A 303 -4.33 3.83 10.89
CA ALA A 303 -3.02 4.43 11.13
C ALA A 303 -3.04 5.32 12.37
N THR A 304 -1.98 5.23 13.17
CA THR A 304 -1.79 6.07 14.36
C THR A 304 -0.73 7.11 14.09
N ILE A 305 -1.01 8.37 14.45
CA ILE A 305 -0.03 9.47 14.36
C ILE A 305 0.83 9.55 15.63
N ILE A 306 0.24 9.26 16.79
CA ILE A 306 0.91 9.32 18.09
C ILE A 306 1.41 7.93 18.46
N PRO A 307 2.72 7.75 18.74
CA PRO A 307 3.25 6.45 19.10
C PRO A 307 2.65 5.93 20.42
N SER A 308 2.07 4.73 20.40
CA SER A 308 1.67 4.01 21.60
C SER A 308 2.68 2.90 21.89
N LYS A 309 3.22 2.87 23.12
CA LYS A 309 4.30 1.93 23.51
C LYS A 309 5.47 1.93 22.52
N ARG A 310 5.82 3.11 21.98
CA ARG A 310 6.87 3.33 20.96
C ARG A 310 6.65 2.55 19.65
N THR A 311 5.39 2.32 19.30
CA THR A 311 4.97 1.75 18.01
C THR A 311 3.98 2.69 17.34
N LEU A 312 4.00 2.73 16.01
CA LEU A 312 3.05 3.45 15.17
C LEU A 312 2.44 2.47 14.18
N ARG A 313 1.14 2.21 14.29
CA ARG A 313 0.40 1.51 13.25
C ARG A 313 0.36 2.38 12.00
N GLN A 314 0.64 1.78 10.85
CA GLN A 314 0.63 2.43 9.55
C GLN A 314 -0.59 2.04 8.73
N ALA A 315 -1.00 0.77 8.76
CA ALA A 315 -2.10 0.26 7.97
C ALA A 315 -2.47 -1.17 8.40
N ASN A 316 -3.56 -1.70 7.84
CA ASN A 316 -3.95 -3.09 7.92
C ASN A 316 -4.07 -3.68 6.51
N PHE A 317 -3.66 -4.94 6.38
CA PHE A 317 -3.84 -5.76 5.18
C PHE A 317 -4.70 -6.98 5.53
N LEU A 318 -5.92 -7.02 5.00
CA LEU A 318 -6.86 -8.14 5.15
C LEU A 318 -6.73 -9.04 3.91
N ILE A 319 -6.49 -10.34 4.11
CA ILE A 319 -6.30 -11.28 3.00
C ILE A 319 -7.04 -12.60 3.23
N GLY A 320 -7.75 -13.05 2.20
CA GLY A 320 -8.41 -14.36 2.18
C GLY A 320 -7.43 -15.53 1.99
N GLU A 321 -7.60 -16.57 2.80
CA GLU A 321 -6.85 -17.82 2.79
C GLU A 321 -7.81 -19.02 2.60
N THR A 322 -7.35 -20.09 1.94
CA THR A 322 -8.18 -21.26 1.58
C THR A 322 -8.25 -22.33 2.67
N SER A 323 -7.48 -22.18 3.73
CA SER A 323 -7.45 -23.08 4.88
C SER A 323 -7.34 -22.27 6.17
N GLU A 324 -7.78 -22.86 7.28
CA GLU A 324 -7.61 -22.28 8.61
C GLU A 324 -6.12 -22.19 8.96
N GLN A 325 -5.72 -21.06 9.54
CA GLN A 325 -4.32 -20.78 9.79
C GLN A 325 -4.05 -20.23 11.19
N SER A 326 -2.82 -20.44 11.66
CA SER A 326 -2.41 -19.93 12.97
C SER A 326 -2.37 -18.40 13.00
N LEU A 327 -2.52 -17.84 14.20
CA LEU A 327 -2.39 -16.40 14.45
C LEU A 327 -0.91 -15.95 14.54
N GLY A 328 0.01 -16.90 14.61
CA GLY A 328 1.45 -16.68 14.67
C GLY A 328 2.16 -16.83 13.32
N LEU A 329 3.42 -17.25 13.37
CA LEU A 329 4.29 -17.46 12.21
C LEU A 329 4.01 -18.76 11.44
N ASN A 330 3.30 -19.69 12.08
CA ASN A 330 3.09 -21.04 11.55
C ASN A 330 2.02 -21.05 10.46
N ASN A 331 2.24 -21.91 9.48
CA ASN A 331 1.31 -22.22 8.39
C ASN A 331 0.88 -21.03 7.50
N VAL A 332 1.50 -19.85 7.61
CA VAL A 332 1.18 -18.73 6.70
C VAL A 332 1.43 -19.15 5.23
N PRO A 333 0.40 -19.17 4.36
CA PRO A 333 0.53 -19.60 2.98
C PRO A 333 1.55 -18.77 2.20
N TRP A 334 2.21 -19.41 1.23
CA TRP A 334 3.21 -18.74 0.41
C TRP A 334 2.63 -17.56 -0.37
N ASP A 335 1.44 -17.72 -0.95
CA ASP A 335 0.76 -16.64 -1.67
C ASP A 335 0.45 -15.45 -0.76
N THR A 336 0.05 -15.70 0.50
CA THR A 336 -0.11 -14.63 1.52
C THR A 336 1.21 -13.88 1.71
N VAL A 337 2.33 -14.56 1.82
CA VAL A 337 3.66 -13.94 1.96
C VAL A 337 4.00 -13.08 0.74
N VAL A 338 3.83 -13.62 -0.47
CA VAL A 338 4.13 -12.92 -1.73
C VAL A 338 3.27 -11.67 -1.89
N LEU A 339 1.95 -11.80 -1.69
CA LEU A 339 0.99 -10.70 -1.80
C LEU A 339 1.21 -9.64 -0.71
N THR A 340 1.61 -10.05 0.49
CA THR A 340 1.99 -9.10 1.56
C THR A 340 3.22 -8.29 1.17
N CYS A 341 4.25 -8.91 0.58
CA CYS A 341 5.43 -8.18 0.08
C CYS A 341 5.04 -7.14 -0.99
N MET A 342 4.14 -7.51 -1.91
CA MET A 342 3.60 -6.57 -2.91
C MET A 342 2.84 -5.42 -2.24
N CYS A 343 1.94 -5.73 -1.31
CA CYS A 343 1.15 -4.75 -0.57
C CYS A 343 2.03 -3.77 0.23
N MET A 344 3.05 -4.27 0.93
CA MET A 344 4.00 -3.43 1.68
C MET A 344 4.83 -2.54 0.75
N THR A 345 5.14 -3.01 -0.46
CA THR A 345 5.82 -2.19 -1.48
C THR A 345 4.92 -1.05 -1.94
N LEU A 346 3.64 -1.35 -2.22
CA LEU A 346 2.64 -0.33 -2.57
C LEU A 346 2.40 0.66 -1.43
N HIS A 347 2.31 0.18 -0.19
CA HIS A 347 2.23 1.03 1.00
C HIS A 347 3.38 2.04 1.08
N ASP A 348 4.62 1.62 0.83
CA ASP A 348 5.77 2.53 0.80
C ASP A 348 5.66 3.57 -0.33
N PHE A 349 5.09 3.20 -1.48
CA PHE A 349 4.90 4.13 -2.59
C PHE A 349 3.80 5.14 -2.33
N GLU A 350 2.64 4.70 -1.84
CA GLU A 350 1.49 5.57 -1.55
C GLU A 350 1.79 6.50 -0.36
N SER A 351 2.27 5.97 0.76
CA SER A 351 2.54 6.78 1.97
C SER A 351 3.62 7.85 1.81
N ARG A 352 4.50 7.73 0.80
CA ARG A 352 5.51 8.74 0.47
C ARG A 352 4.93 9.94 -0.25
N LYS A 353 3.83 9.75 -0.98
CA LYS A 353 3.17 10.83 -1.72
C LYS A 353 2.59 11.84 -0.72
N ASP A 354 1.95 11.37 0.34
CA ASP A 354 1.33 12.24 1.36
C ASP A 354 2.36 13.03 2.18
N LYS A 355 3.53 12.45 2.44
CA LYS A 355 4.64 13.13 3.15
C LYS A 355 5.22 14.30 2.36
N ARG A 356 5.16 14.27 1.03
CA ARG A 356 5.64 15.38 0.18
C ARG A 356 4.74 16.60 0.31
N THR A 357 3.44 16.38 0.46
CA THR A 357 2.45 17.45 0.58
C THR A 357 2.53 18.14 1.94
N ALA A 358 2.80 17.40 3.02
CA ALA A 358 2.96 17.95 4.37
C ALA A 358 4.21 18.85 4.53
N ASN A 359 5.32 18.50 3.87
CA ASN A 359 6.56 19.30 3.92
C ASN A 359 6.53 20.56 3.02
N GLY A 360 5.49 20.75 2.20
CA GLY A 360 5.32 21.93 1.33
C GLY A 360 4.94 23.23 2.06
N ARG A 361 4.69 23.18 3.38
CA ARG A 361 4.38 24.37 4.22
C ARG A 361 5.54 24.83 5.11
N GLY A 362 6.72 24.20 5.02
CA GLY A 362 7.93 24.60 5.75
C GLY A 362 9.04 25.04 4.80
N ILE A 363 9.35 26.34 4.80
CA ILE A 363 10.57 27.03 4.34
C ILE A 363 11.46 26.23 3.37
N GLY A 364 11.46 26.65 2.11
CA GLY A 364 12.04 25.93 0.99
C GLY A 364 13.54 25.67 1.03
N ILE A 365 13.92 24.58 0.35
CA ILE A 365 15.14 24.39 -0.46
C ILE A 365 14.79 23.31 -1.50
N GLY A 366 14.92 23.65 -2.79
CA GLY A 366 15.29 22.72 -3.86
C GLY A 366 14.26 21.69 -4.33
N SER A 367 13.29 22.13 -5.13
CA SER A 367 12.55 21.29 -6.07
C SER A 367 13.51 20.64 -7.09
N PHE A 368 13.50 19.31 -7.18
CA PHE A 368 13.94 18.59 -8.37
C PHE A 368 12.78 17.70 -8.84
N ALA A 369 11.90 18.30 -9.65
CA ALA A 369 11.20 17.53 -10.67
C ALA A 369 12.26 17.01 -11.66
N PRO A 370 12.25 15.73 -12.06
CA PRO A 370 13.09 15.30 -13.16
C PRO A 370 12.55 15.96 -14.43
N SER A 371 13.25 17.00 -14.88
CA SER A 371 13.08 17.58 -16.21
C SER A 371 13.41 16.49 -17.24
N ILE A 372 12.39 16.04 -17.96
CA ILE A 372 12.58 15.33 -19.22
C ILE A 372 12.88 16.43 -20.26
N ALA A 373 14.11 16.93 -20.25
CA ALA A 373 14.64 17.76 -21.31
C ALA A 373 15.53 16.89 -22.19
N GLY A 374 15.14 16.78 -23.47
CA GLY A 374 15.89 16.06 -24.48
C GLY A 374 17.30 16.62 -24.66
N MET A 375 18.23 15.73 -24.93
CA MET A 375 19.48 16.07 -25.61
C MET A 375 19.67 15.15 -26.80
N PRO A 376 20.19 15.69 -27.92
CA PRO A 376 20.33 14.98 -29.17
C PRO A 376 21.50 13.99 -29.10
N ILE A 377 21.37 12.92 -29.86
CA ILE A 377 22.40 11.91 -30.08
C ILE A 377 23.29 12.42 -31.22
N ASN A 378 24.61 12.43 -31.00
CA ASN A 378 25.58 12.15 -32.05
C ASN A 378 26.08 10.72 -31.84
#